data_AF-R9HDC7-F1
#
_entry.id   AF-R9HDC7-F1
#
_cell.length_a   1.000
_cell.length_b   1.000
_cell.length_c   1.000
_cell.angle_alpha   90.00
_cell.angle_beta   90.00
_cell.angle_gamma   90.00
#
_symmetry.space_group_name_H-M   'P 1'
#
loop_
_entity.id
_entity.type
_entity.pdbx_description
1 polymer ?
#
loop_
_entity_poly.entity_id
_entity_poly.type
_entity_poly.pdbx_seq_one_letter_code
_entity_poly.pdbx_strand_id
1 'polypeptide(L)'
;MKKTKLLAATAMLLLTSCSPKVVTHIVRTYPNPVPADSVYVIEPGDTVPNTAETLGSVSVVDRGTSRNCRYDQVLRLAQEATGKNGGNGLAITEHVKPSFWGSSCHQINALMLRLTDTKVNATEGNPVQDMIDLGRVAVKEEKEKRRAPANTFEASFGYGWVTSKMYDINGATLDSKGGIDWKLAYEYTWSNGMGIGLQYSGFRKSFSDGGDMTLSYIAPEWVGRSKFDRWILKSGLGMGVFLYHDPLYSATGFGFHATLGVEYMLSANWGLGLTLNGVSGSMPKQDWMLLKEDERCGITRFNLQGGLRYYF
;
A
#
# COMPACT_ATOMS: atom_id res chain seq x y z
N MET A 1 -1.33 21.61 -47.98
CA MET A 1 -2.06 20.34 -47.72
C MET A 1 -1.25 19.36 -46.86
N LYS A 2 -0.88 19.70 -45.60
CA LYS A 2 -0.10 18.81 -44.70
C LYS A 2 -0.65 18.69 -43.26
N LYS A 3 -1.69 19.43 -42.88
CA LYS A 3 -2.21 19.46 -41.50
C LYS A 3 -3.30 18.42 -41.21
N THR A 4 -3.90 17.81 -42.23
CA THR A 4 -4.99 16.83 -42.08
C THR A 4 -4.54 15.41 -41.75
N LYS A 5 -3.24 15.08 -41.90
CA LYS A 5 -2.72 13.74 -41.55
C LYS A 5 -2.33 13.58 -40.07
N LEU A 6 -2.16 14.68 -39.33
CA LEU A 6 -1.74 14.61 -37.92
C LEU A 6 -2.92 14.38 -36.96
N LEU A 7 -4.12 14.85 -37.32
CA LEU A 7 -5.35 14.63 -36.53
C LEU A 7 -5.88 13.18 -36.59
N ALA A 8 -5.59 12.45 -37.67
CA ALA A 8 -5.96 11.05 -37.78
C ALA A 8 -5.11 10.12 -36.90
N ALA A 9 -3.84 10.50 -36.63
CA ALA A 9 -2.95 9.72 -35.77
C ALA A 9 -3.30 9.86 -34.28
N THR A 10 -3.81 11.02 -33.84
CA THR A 10 -4.21 11.25 -32.44
C THR A 10 -5.57 10.62 -32.11
N ALA A 11 -6.48 10.49 -33.09
CA ALA A 11 -7.76 9.80 -32.91
C ALA A 11 -7.62 8.27 -32.82
N MET A 12 -6.52 7.70 -33.31
CA MET A 12 -6.27 6.25 -33.29
C MET A 12 -5.74 5.74 -31.94
N LEU A 13 -5.28 6.63 -31.03
CA LEU A 13 -4.78 6.27 -29.70
C LEU A 13 -5.86 6.17 -28.60
N LEU A 14 -7.12 6.48 -28.90
CA LEU A 14 -8.21 6.49 -27.91
C LEU A 14 -9.09 5.24 -27.89
N LEU A 15 -8.79 4.21 -28.71
CA LEU A 15 -9.45 2.90 -28.63
C LEU A 15 -8.86 2.04 -27.49
N THR A 16 -8.66 2.62 -26.31
CA THR A 16 -8.43 1.80 -25.11
C THR A 16 -9.76 1.10 -24.80
N SER A 17 -9.83 -0.19 -25.14
CA SER A 17 -11.05 -0.98 -24.96
C SER A 17 -11.48 -0.91 -23.50
N CYS A 18 -12.66 -0.35 -23.23
CA CYS A 18 -13.24 -0.28 -21.89
C CYS A 18 -13.67 -1.67 -21.36
N SER A 19 -13.34 -2.78 -22.02
CA SER A 19 -13.68 -4.14 -21.56
C SER A 19 -12.60 -4.72 -20.63
N PRO A 20 -12.98 -5.62 -19.70
CA PRO A 20 -12.03 -6.43 -18.95
C PRO A 20 -11.14 -7.27 -19.88
N LYS A 21 -9.90 -7.52 -19.46
CA LYS A 21 -8.96 -8.39 -20.18
C LYS A 21 -9.24 -9.84 -19.82
N VAL A 22 -9.54 -10.66 -20.83
CA VAL A 22 -9.59 -12.13 -20.69
C VAL A 22 -8.23 -12.71 -21.06
N VAL A 23 -7.62 -13.44 -20.14
CA VAL A 23 -6.37 -14.19 -20.32
C VAL A 23 -6.70 -15.66 -20.20
N THR A 24 -6.26 -16.48 -21.15
CA THR A 24 -6.48 -17.93 -21.13
C THR A 24 -5.16 -18.66 -21.29
N HIS A 25 -5.00 -19.75 -20.54
CA HIS A 25 -3.93 -20.72 -20.72
C HIS A 25 -4.58 -22.06 -21.00
N ILE A 26 -4.52 -22.50 -22.27
CA ILE A 26 -5.21 -23.71 -22.73
C ILE A 26 -4.19 -24.85 -22.77
N VAL A 27 -4.53 -25.95 -22.11
CA VAL A 27 -3.75 -27.20 -22.12
C VAL A 27 -4.38 -28.20 -23.08
N ARG A 28 -5.72 -28.26 -23.12
CA ARG A 28 -6.51 -29.14 -23.99
C ARG A 28 -7.72 -28.41 -24.53
N THR A 29 -8.09 -28.72 -25.77
CA THR A 29 -9.31 -28.21 -26.41
C THR A 29 -10.12 -29.40 -26.89
N TYR A 30 -11.44 -29.35 -26.66
CA TYR A 30 -12.36 -30.36 -27.18
C TYR A 30 -13.14 -29.82 -28.38
N PRO A 31 -13.40 -30.65 -29.41
CA PRO A 31 -14.28 -30.26 -30.49
C PRO A 31 -15.70 -30.05 -29.95
N ASN A 32 -16.42 -29.11 -30.56
CA ASN A 32 -17.76 -28.64 -30.20
C ASN A 32 -17.78 -27.59 -29.07
N PRO A 33 -17.80 -26.30 -29.44
CA PRO A 33 -18.04 -25.22 -28.49
C PRO A 33 -19.35 -25.39 -27.73
N VAL A 34 -19.33 -25.09 -26.45
CA VAL A 34 -20.48 -25.12 -25.56
C VAL A 34 -21.00 -23.68 -25.39
N PRO A 35 -22.33 -23.43 -25.47
CA PRO A 35 -22.89 -22.11 -25.15
C PRO A 35 -22.52 -21.66 -23.73
N ALA A 36 -22.18 -20.38 -23.55
CA ALA A 36 -21.74 -19.85 -22.26
C ALA A 36 -22.74 -20.12 -21.13
N ASP A 37 -24.05 -19.99 -21.41
CA ASP A 37 -25.12 -20.20 -20.44
C ASP A 37 -25.27 -21.65 -19.97
N SER A 38 -24.67 -22.60 -20.70
CA SER A 38 -24.68 -24.03 -20.37
C SER A 38 -23.41 -24.51 -19.65
N VAL A 39 -22.45 -23.62 -19.41
CA VAL A 39 -21.26 -23.93 -18.63
C VAL A 39 -21.62 -23.94 -17.15
N TYR A 40 -21.49 -25.10 -16.51
CA TYR A 40 -21.73 -25.29 -15.09
C TYR A 40 -20.67 -24.55 -14.26
N VAL A 41 -21.10 -23.64 -13.40
CA VAL A 41 -20.21 -22.82 -12.55
C VAL A 41 -20.11 -23.44 -11.17
N ILE A 42 -18.88 -23.64 -10.72
CA ILE A 42 -18.54 -24.10 -9.36
C ILE A 42 -17.94 -22.90 -8.63
N GLU A 43 -18.62 -22.44 -7.59
CA GLU A 43 -18.24 -21.23 -6.85
C GLU A 43 -17.05 -21.52 -5.90
N PRO A 44 -16.33 -20.50 -5.44
CA PRO A 44 -15.19 -20.69 -4.54
C PRO A 44 -15.59 -21.37 -3.23
N GLY A 45 -15.09 -22.59 -3.01
CA GLY A 45 -15.38 -23.40 -1.82
C GLY A 45 -16.37 -24.55 -2.06
N ASP A 46 -17.00 -24.61 -3.23
CA ASP A 46 -17.77 -25.77 -3.65
C ASP A 46 -16.84 -26.92 -4.08
N THR A 47 -17.32 -28.15 -3.93
CA THR A 47 -16.59 -29.35 -4.34
C THR A 47 -16.70 -29.56 -5.84
N VAL A 48 -15.56 -29.71 -6.50
CA VAL A 48 -15.49 -30.05 -7.92
C VAL A 48 -15.98 -31.50 -8.14
N PRO A 49 -16.78 -31.80 -9.19
CA PRO A 49 -17.15 -33.16 -9.55
C PRO A 49 -15.93 -34.04 -9.84
N ASN A 50 -16.00 -35.33 -9.50
CA ASN A 50 -14.85 -36.24 -9.61
C ASN A 50 -14.48 -36.56 -11.07
N THR A 51 -15.41 -36.36 -11.99
CA THR A 51 -15.19 -36.54 -13.43
C THR A 51 -14.55 -35.32 -14.11
N ALA A 52 -14.15 -34.31 -13.34
CA ALA A 52 -13.56 -33.10 -13.88
C ALA A 52 -12.19 -33.34 -14.49
N GLU A 53 -12.04 -32.93 -15.74
CA GLU A 53 -10.76 -32.85 -16.43
C GLU A 53 -10.41 -31.39 -16.69
N THR A 54 -9.20 -30.97 -16.31
CA THR A 54 -8.70 -29.62 -16.53
C THR A 54 -8.33 -29.38 -17.99
N LEU A 55 -9.00 -28.41 -18.63
CA LEU A 55 -8.71 -27.95 -19.99
C LEU A 55 -7.71 -26.80 -20.01
N GLY A 56 -7.63 -26.05 -18.91
CA GLY A 56 -6.78 -24.88 -18.78
C GLY A 56 -7.28 -23.92 -17.71
N SER A 57 -6.78 -22.68 -17.72
CA SER A 57 -7.20 -21.62 -16.81
C SER A 57 -7.67 -20.38 -17.58
N VAL A 58 -8.61 -19.65 -17.00
CA VAL A 58 -9.08 -18.36 -17.47
C VAL A 58 -9.02 -17.33 -16.35
N SER A 59 -8.47 -16.16 -16.66
CA SER A 59 -8.42 -15.00 -15.77
C SER A 59 -9.09 -13.83 -16.45
N VAL A 60 -10.05 -13.20 -15.78
CA VAL A 60 -10.68 -11.96 -16.24
C VAL A 60 -10.26 -10.85 -15.30
N VAL A 61 -9.42 -9.95 -15.79
CA VAL A 61 -8.76 -8.90 -15.00
C VAL A 61 -9.07 -7.50 -15.53
N ASP A 62 -9.03 -6.52 -14.64
CA ASP A 62 -9.23 -5.12 -14.98
C ASP A 62 -7.97 -4.53 -15.65
N ARG A 63 -8.17 -3.64 -16.63
CA ARG A 63 -7.09 -2.86 -17.28
C ARG A 63 -6.89 -1.49 -16.62
N GLY A 64 -7.64 -1.16 -15.57
CA GLY A 64 -7.61 0.13 -14.86
C GLY A 64 -8.50 1.20 -15.49
N THR A 65 -9.02 0.95 -16.70
CA THR A 65 -9.99 1.82 -17.40
C THR A 65 -11.26 1.08 -17.81
N SER A 66 -11.44 -0.18 -17.36
CA SER A 66 -12.58 -0.99 -17.76
C SER A 66 -13.89 -0.42 -17.17
N ARG A 67 -14.94 -0.39 -18.00
CA ARG A 67 -16.32 -0.04 -17.66
C ARG A 67 -17.17 -1.26 -18.03
N ASN A 68 -18.09 -1.70 -17.16
CA ASN A 68 -18.80 -3.01 -17.25
C ASN A 68 -17.97 -4.21 -16.80
N CYS A 69 -17.68 -4.25 -15.51
CA CYS A 69 -16.93 -5.30 -14.83
C CYS A 69 -17.64 -5.78 -13.54
N ARG A 70 -18.97 -5.82 -13.60
CA ARG A 70 -19.78 -6.48 -12.57
C ARG A 70 -19.55 -7.99 -12.61
N TYR A 71 -19.86 -8.67 -11.52
CA TYR A 71 -19.61 -10.11 -11.40
C TYR A 71 -20.23 -10.95 -12.53
N ASP A 72 -21.50 -10.69 -12.87
CA ASP A 72 -22.23 -11.35 -13.96
C ASP A 72 -21.53 -11.19 -15.32
N GLN A 73 -21.05 -9.99 -15.61
CA GLN A 73 -20.36 -9.68 -16.86
C GLN A 73 -19.00 -10.38 -16.94
N VAL A 74 -18.27 -10.37 -15.82
CA VAL A 74 -16.96 -11.01 -15.67
C VAL A 74 -17.09 -12.55 -15.74
N LEU A 75 -18.11 -13.11 -15.09
CA LEU A 75 -18.43 -14.54 -15.13
C LEU A 75 -18.79 -14.98 -16.54
N ARG A 76 -19.65 -14.22 -17.23
CA ARG A 76 -20.02 -14.52 -18.62
C ARG A 76 -18.80 -14.56 -19.55
N LEU A 77 -17.85 -13.63 -19.41
CA LEU A 77 -16.62 -13.64 -20.20
C LEU A 77 -15.79 -14.91 -19.96
N ALA A 78 -15.73 -15.40 -18.73
CA ALA A 78 -15.05 -16.65 -18.41
C ALA A 78 -15.81 -17.87 -18.94
N GLN A 79 -17.15 -17.90 -18.84
CA GLN A 79 -17.99 -18.95 -19.42
C GLN A 79 -17.87 -19.00 -20.94
N GLU A 80 -17.87 -17.85 -21.63
CA GLU A 80 -17.64 -17.78 -23.07
C GLU A 80 -16.27 -18.33 -23.47
N ALA A 81 -15.21 -17.98 -22.73
CA ALA A 81 -13.87 -18.51 -22.99
C ALA A 81 -13.80 -20.02 -22.76
N THR A 82 -14.47 -20.52 -21.72
CA THR A 82 -14.54 -21.95 -21.38
C THR A 82 -15.29 -22.73 -22.44
N GLY A 83 -16.48 -22.27 -22.80
CA GLY A 83 -17.34 -22.88 -23.81
C GLY A 83 -16.70 -22.90 -25.19
N LYS A 84 -16.01 -21.82 -25.59
CA LYS A 84 -15.24 -21.77 -26.85
C LYS A 84 -14.14 -22.83 -26.93
N ASN A 85 -13.62 -23.29 -25.80
CA ASN A 85 -12.58 -24.32 -25.72
C ASN A 85 -13.15 -25.74 -25.50
N GLY A 86 -14.47 -25.92 -25.58
CA GLY A 86 -15.14 -27.21 -25.41
C GLY A 86 -15.36 -27.64 -23.96
N GLY A 87 -15.13 -26.73 -23.00
CA GLY A 87 -15.42 -26.93 -21.59
C GLY A 87 -16.90 -26.73 -21.29
N ASN A 88 -17.45 -27.59 -20.43
CA ASN A 88 -18.82 -27.48 -19.90
C ASN A 88 -18.84 -27.25 -18.38
N GLY A 89 -17.68 -27.10 -17.74
CA GLY A 89 -17.56 -26.70 -16.34
C GLY A 89 -16.55 -25.56 -16.17
N LEU A 90 -16.79 -24.70 -15.18
CA LEU A 90 -15.93 -23.58 -14.79
C LEU A 90 -15.80 -23.56 -13.27
N ALA A 91 -14.62 -23.84 -12.74
CA ALA A 91 -14.36 -23.77 -11.31
C ALA A 91 -13.63 -22.48 -10.93
N ILE A 92 -14.28 -21.62 -10.15
CA ILE A 92 -13.70 -20.34 -9.74
C ILE A 92 -12.75 -20.59 -8.57
N THR A 93 -11.47 -20.29 -8.77
CA THR A 93 -10.41 -20.52 -7.78
C THR A 93 -10.17 -19.29 -6.91
N GLU A 94 -10.33 -18.09 -7.47
CA GLU A 94 -10.23 -16.84 -6.73
C GLU A 94 -11.23 -15.82 -7.28
N HIS A 95 -11.96 -15.18 -6.37
CA HIS A 95 -12.82 -14.03 -6.68
C HIS A 95 -12.35 -12.81 -5.89
N VAL A 96 -11.85 -11.80 -6.61
CA VAL A 96 -11.46 -10.51 -6.06
C VAL A 96 -12.60 -9.52 -6.25
N LYS A 97 -13.13 -9.01 -5.14
CA LYS A 97 -14.17 -7.98 -5.13
C LYS A 97 -13.54 -6.58 -5.31
N PRO A 98 -14.29 -5.62 -5.89
CA PRO A 98 -13.90 -4.23 -5.91
C PRO A 98 -13.54 -3.74 -4.51
N SER A 99 -12.47 -2.97 -4.38
CA SER A 99 -12.05 -2.41 -3.10
C SER A 99 -11.57 -0.98 -3.24
N PHE A 100 -11.71 -0.20 -2.18
CA PHE A 100 -11.38 1.22 -2.17
C PHE A 100 -9.91 1.52 -2.54
N TRP A 101 -9.00 0.60 -2.19
CA TRP A 101 -7.57 0.71 -2.46
C TRP A 101 -7.09 -0.18 -3.62
N GLY A 102 -8.01 -0.86 -4.30
CA GLY A 102 -7.71 -1.79 -5.38
C GLY A 102 -8.44 -1.42 -6.67
N SER A 103 -8.69 -2.42 -7.52
CA SER A 103 -9.51 -2.23 -8.72
C SER A 103 -10.96 -1.95 -8.33
N SER A 104 -11.64 -1.12 -9.14
CA SER A 104 -13.09 -0.88 -9.04
C SER A 104 -13.91 -2.01 -9.67
N CYS A 105 -13.26 -3.01 -10.26
CA CYS A 105 -13.85 -4.10 -11.01
C CYS A 105 -13.75 -5.43 -10.27
N HIS A 106 -14.73 -6.32 -10.52
CA HIS A 106 -14.58 -7.72 -10.14
C HIS A 106 -13.49 -8.37 -10.99
N GLN A 107 -12.70 -9.24 -10.37
CA GLN A 107 -11.72 -10.05 -11.07
C GLN A 107 -11.89 -11.51 -10.64
N ILE A 108 -11.78 -12.42 -11.60
CA ILE A 108 -11.89 -13.85 -11.34
C ILE A 108 -10.72 -14.60 -11.95
N ASN A 109 -10.22 -15.58 -11.21
CA ASN A 109 -9.37 -16.65 -11.70
C ASN A 109 -10.18 -17.94 -11.63
N ALA A 110 -10.16 -18.73 -12.70
CA ALA A 110 -10.94 -19.96 -12.77
C ALA A 110 -10.23 -21.02 -13.64
N LEU A 111 -10.58 -22.27 -13.39
CA LEU A 111 -10.18 -23.43 -14.18
C LEU A 111 -11.30 -23.80 -15.15
N MET A 112 -10.93 -23.99 -16.41
CA MET A 112 -11.82 -24.49 -17.45
C MET A 112 -11.84 -26.01 -17.36
N LEU A 113 -13.02 -26.60 -17.23
CA LEU A 113 -13.20 -28.03 -16.98
C LEU A 113 -14.06 -28.70 -18.05
N ARG A 114 -13.79 -29.98 -18.27
CA ARG A 114 -14.70 -30.92 -18.92
C ARG A 114 -15.27 -31.87 -17.88
N LEU A 115 -16.59 -31.91 -17.79
CA LEU A 115 -17.36 -32.75 -16.89
C LEU A 115 -18.10 -33.80 -17.71
N THR A 116 -17.99 -35.07 -17.34
CA THR A 116 -18.87 -36.11 -17.90
C THR A 116 -20.14 -36.27 -17.07
N ASP A 117 -20.06 -35.98 -15.77
CA ASP A 117 -21.20 -35.85 -14.87
C ASP A 117 -20.96 -34.74 -13.83
N THR A 118 -21.99 -34.44 -13.05
CA THR A 118 -21.93 -33.47 -11.94
C THR A 118 -21.85 -34.17 -10.58
N LYS A 119 -21.48 -35.45 -10.55
CA LYS A 119 -21.50 -36.23 -9.31
C LYS A 119 -20.25 -35.95 -8.49
N VAL A 120 -20.47 -35.69 -7.20
CA VAL A 120 -19.41 -35.53 -6.21
C VAL A 120 -19.43 -36.76 -5.32
N ASN A 121 -18.32 -37.48 -5.25
CA ASN A 121 -18.15 -38.56 -4.28
C ASN A 121 -17.05 -38.15 -3.30
N ALA A 122 -17.46 -37.76 -2.09
CA ALA A 122 -16.56 -37.25 -1.05
C ALA A 122 -15.56 -38.29 -0.51
N THR A 123 -15.76 -39.57 -0.84
CA THR A 123 -14.93 -40.69 -0.38
C THR A 123 -13.77 -41.00 -1.33
N GLU A 124 -13.82 -40.48 -2.56
CA GLU A 124 -12.78 -40.66 -3.58
C GLU A 124 -11.97 -39.37 -3.71
N GLY A 125 -10.64 -39.49 -3.80
CA GLY A 125 -9.77 -38.33 -4.01
C GLY A 125 -10.03 -37.67 -5.36
N ASN A 126 -10.12 -36.34 -5.38
CA ASN A 126 -10.31 -35.56 -6.59
C ASN A 126 -9.04 -34.73 -6.90
N PRO A 127 -8.25 -35.10 -7.93
CA PRO A 127 -6.98 -34.42 -8.23
C PRO A 127 -7.15 -32.96 -8.64
N VAL A 128 -8.31 -32.58 -9.20
CA VAL A 128 -8.62 -31.18 -9.56
C VAL A 128 -8.90 -30.37 -8.30
N GLN A 129 -9.66 -30.94 -7.35
CA GLN A 129 -9.92 -30.30 -6.06
C GLN A 129 -8.62 -30.08 -5.28
N ASP A 130 -7.76 -31.12 -5.19
CA ASP A 130 -6.47 -31.04 -4.50
C ASP A 130 -5.58 -29.93 -5.07
N MET A 131 -5.57 -29.76 -6.40
CA MET A 131 -4.83 -28.69 -7.06
C MET A 131 -5.37 -27.29 -6.72
N ILE A 132 -6.70 -27.12 -6.65
CA ILE A 132 -7.33 -25.85 -6.26
C ILE A 132 -6.98 -25.51 -4.81
N ASP A 133 -7.07 -26.51 -3.91
CA ASP A 133 -6.80 -26.32 -2.49
C ASP A 133 -5.31 -26.00 -2.25
N LEU A 134 -4.38 -26.70 -2.91
CA LEU A 134 -2.96 -26.37 -2.89
C LEU A 134 -2.68 -24.97 -3.42
N GLY A 135 -3.31 -24.58 -4.54
CA GLY A 135 -3.19 -23.23 -5.09
C GLY A 135 -3.67 -22.16 -4.11
N ARG A 136 -4.79 -22.40 -3.43
CA ARG A 136 -5.34 -21.50 -2.40
C ARG A 136 -4.41 -21.37 -1.20
N VAL A 137 -3.81 -22.46 -0.74
CA VAL A 137 -2.79 -22.44 0.33
C VAL A 137 -1.57 -21.64 -0.10
N ALA A 138 -1.05 -21.87 -1.31
CA ALA A 138 0.11 -21.13 -1.83
C ALA A 138 -0.15 -19.62 -1.94
N VAL A 139 -1.32 -19.21 -2.45
CA VAL A 139 -1.72 -17.79 -2.52
C VAL A 139 -1.85 -17.18 -1.11
N LYS A 140 -2.37 -17.94 -0.14
CA LYS A 140 -2.49 -17.48 1.25
C LYS A 140 -1.10 -17.28 1.87
N GLU A 141 -0.19 -18.24 1.71
CA GLU A 141 1.19 -18.11 2.18
C GLU A 141 1.92 -16.93 1.54
N GLU A 142 1.71 -16.68 0.25
CA GLU A 142 2.32 -15.53 -0.43
C GLU A 142 1.77 -14.19 0.10
N LYS A 143 0.46 -14.10 0.33
CA LYS A 143 -0.17 -12.93 0.97
C LYS A 143 0.35 -12.73 2.40
N GLU A 144 0.53 -13.79 3.17
CA GLU A 144 1.11 -13.73 4.51
C GLU A 144 2.58 -13.31 4.49
N LYS A 145 3.38 -13.80 3.53
CA LYS A 145 4.77 -13.37 3.34
C LYS A 145 4.88 -11.88 3.02
N ARG A 146 3.96 -11.35 2.20
CA ARG A 146 3.87 -9.92 1.84
C ARG A 146 3.24 -9.05 2.92
N ARG A 147 2.69 -9.63 3.98
CA ARG A 147 2.09 -8.87 5.08
C ARG A 147 3.19 -8.20 5.89
N ALA A 148 3.06 -6.89 6.08
CA ALA A 148 3.91 -6.15 7.01
C ALA A 148 3.65 -6.61 8.45
N PRO A 149 4.66 -6.58 9.34
CA PRO A 149 4.47 -6.87 10.76
C PRO A 149 3.36 -6.01 11.36
N ALA A 150 2.52 -6.63 12.21
CA ALA A 150 1.37 -5.95 12.79
C ALA A 150 1.80 -4.88 13.77
N ASN A 151 2.69 -5.19 14.72
CA ASN A 151 3.20 -4.21 15.67
C ASN A 151 4.66 -3.91 15.34
N THR A 152 5.01 -2.63 15.34
CA THR A 152 6.38 -2.18 15.15
C THR A 152 6.72 -1.13 16.20
N PHE A 153 7.82 -1.33 16.90
CA PHE A 153 8.47 -0.29 17.69
C PHE A 153 9.67 0.25 16.92
N GLU A 154 9.74 1.56 16.76
CA GLU A 154 10.81 2.29 16.09
C GLU A 154 11.60 3.09 17.12
N ALA A 155 12.92 2.91 17.10
CA ALA A 155 13.87 3.80 17.75
C ALA A 155 14.91 4.27 16.73
N SER A 156 14.89 5.57 16.42
CA SER A 156 15.74 6.18 15.41
C SER A 156 16.51 7.37 15.98
N PHE A 157 17.73 7.57 15.47
CA PHE A 157 18.60 8.67 15.82
C PHE A 157 19.23 9.22 14.55
N GLY A 158 19.47 10.53 14.50
CA GLY A 158 20.08 11.14 13.33
C GLY A 158 20.25 12.63 13.44
N TYR A 159 20.22 13.28 12.27
CA TYR A 159 20.51 14.69 12.14
C TYR A 159 19.30 15.42 11.53
N GLY A 160 18.97 16.55 12.11
CA GLY A 160 17.91 17.43 11.65
C GLY A 160 18.45 18.75 11.13
N TRP A 161 17.85 19.27 10.08
CA TRP A 161 18.09 20.60 9.55
C TRP A 161 16.81 21.43 9.69
N VAL A 162 16.92 22.57 10.35
CA VAL A 162 15.83 23.53 10.47
C VAL A 162 15.87 24.46 9.25
N THR A 163 14.82 24.48 8.44
CA THR A 163 14.76 25.31 7.23
C THR A 163 14.18 26.69 7.50
N SER A 164 13.42 26.85 8.59
CA SER A 164 12.91 28.14 9.03
C SER A 164 14.04 29.08 9.50
N LYS A 165 13.83 30.39 9.33
CA LYS A 165 14.74 31.40 9.91
C LYS A 165 14.58 31.38 11.43
N MET A 166 15.69 31.25 12.15
CA MET A 166 15.72 31.46 13.60
C MET A 166 16.34 32.83 13.86
N TYR A 167 15.70 33.63 14.69
CA TYR A 167 16.20 34.92 15.15
C TYR A 167 16.69 34.77 16.60
N ASP A 168 17.87 35.30 16.89
CA ASP A 168 18.37 35.45 18.26
C ASP A 168 17.61 36.58 19.01
N ILE A 169 17.82 36.72 20.33
CA ILE A 169 17.27 37.78 21.19
C ILE A 169 17.58 39.18 20.64
N ASN A 170 18.70 39.32 19.89
CA ASN A 170 19.11 40.54 19.22
C ASN A 170 18.58 40.70 17.77
N GLY A 171 17.71 39.79 17.30
CA GLY A 171 17.13 39.82 15.96
C GLY A 171 18.06 39.34 14.82
N ALA A 172 19.25 38.85 15.15
CA ALA A 172 20.20 38.32 14.16
C ALA A 172 19.79 36.91 13.71
N THR A 173 19.97 36.61 12.41
CA THR A 173 19.69 35.27 11.87
C THR A 173 20.80 34.29 12.21
N LEU A 174 20.47 33.19 12.89
CA LEU A 174 21.44 32.16 13.25
C LEU A 174 21.88 31.33 12.02
N ASP A 175 23.20 31.23 11.82
CA ASP A 175 23.81 30.75 10.57
C ASP A 175 23.92 29.21 10.48
N SER A 176 24.22 28.53 11.59
CA SER A 176 24.12 27.07 11.66
C SER A 176 22.67 26.69 11.91
N LYS A 177 22.11 25.76 11.13
CA LYS A 177 20.69 25.34 11.23
C LYS A 177 20.49 23.85 11.54
N GLY A 178 21.56 23.12 11.80
CA GLY A 178 21.52 21.68 12.06
C GLY A 178 21.60 21.32 13.55
N GLY A 179 21.12 20.13 13.90
CA GLY A 179 21.16 19.59 15.26
C GLY A 179 20.87 18.08 15.30
N ILE A 180 20.94 17.51 16.49
CA ILE A 180 20.72 16.08 16.71
C ILE A 180 19.22 15.82 16.89
N ASP A 181 18.70 14.76 16.26
CA ASP A 181 17.30 14.34 16.38
C ASP A 181 17.20 12.87 16.80
N TRP A 182 16.23 12.56 17.65
CA TRP A 182 15.83 11.21 17.99
C TRP A 182 14.32 11.05 17.83
N LYS A 183 13.89 9.85 17.43
CA LYS A 183 12.50 9.48 17.25
C LYS A 183 12.24 8.14 17.92
N LEU A 184 11.14 8.09 18.67
CA LEU A 184 10.54 6.87 19.19
C LEU A 184 9.13 6.79 18.63
N ALA A 185 8.75 5.65 18.04
CA ALA A 185 7.40 5.47 17.54
C ALA A 185 6.88 4.06 17.81
N TYR A 186 5.58 3.96 18.02
CA TYR A 186 4.86 2.70 18.07
C TYR A 186 3.79 2.71 16.99
N GLU A 187 3.73 1.65 16.19
CA GLU A 187 2.81 1.51 15.05
C GLU A 187 2.08 0.18 15.09
N TYR A 188 0.77 0.24 14.81
CA TYR A 188 -0.08 -0.91 14.56
C TYR A 188 -0.58 -0.90 13.12
N THR A 189 -0.32 -1.98 12.39
CA THR A 189 -0.61 -2.14 10.96
C THR A 189 -1.57 -3.30 10.73
N TRP A 190 -2.68 -3.02 10.05
CA TRP A 190 -3.66 -4.01 9.63
C TRP A 190 -3.15 -4.85 8.45
N SER A 191 -3.86 -5.93 8.14
CA SER A 191 -3.51 -6.85 7.04
C SER A 191 -3.49 -6.21 5.65
N ASN A 192 -4.11 -5.05 5.48
CA ASN A 192 -4.12 -4.28 4.24
C ASN A 192 -2.90 -3.36 4.08
N GLY A 193 -1.97 -3.35 5.03
CA GLY A 193 -0.77 -2.50 5.00
C GLY A 193 -0.99 -1.08 5.54
N MET A 194 -2.21 -0.69 5.88
CA MET A 194 -2.48 0.58 6.55
C MET A 194 -2.38 0.41 8.06
N GLY A 195 -2.17 1.49 8.79
CA GLY A 195 -1.97 1.46 10.23
C GLY A 195 -2.15 2.81 10.90
N ILE A 196 -2.07 2.78 12.23
CA ILE A 196 -1.99 3.96 13.08
C ILE A 196 -0.82 3.81 14.04
N GLY A 197 -0.26 4.93 14.47
CA GLY A 197 0.84 4.94 15.41
C GLY A 197 0.86 6.20 16.26
N LEU A 198 1.81 6.24 17.19
CA LEU A 198 2.14 7.39 17.99
C LEU A 198 3.65 7.61 17.86
N GLN A 199 4.05 8.80 17.43
CA GLN A 199 5.46 9.19 17.38
C GLN A 199 5.78 10.26 18.42
N TYR A 200 6.97 10.12 18.99
CA TYR A 200 7.68 11.15 19.73
C TYR A 200 8.97 11.47 18.98
N SER A 201 9.27 12.75 18.76
CA SER A 201 10.53 13.19 18.16
C SER A 201 11.10 14.36 18.93
N GLY A 202 12.31 14.15 19.47
CA GLY A 202 13.10 15.17 20.16
C GLY A 202 14.23 15.67 19.27
N PHE A 203 14.45 16.98 19.27
CA PHE A 203 15.58 17.61 18.59
C PHE A 203 16.31 18.52 19.56
N ARG A 204 17.62 18.39 19.60
CA ARG A 204 18.49 19.22 20.42
C ARG A 204 19.51 19.93 19.56
N LYS A 205 19.72 21.20 19.86
CA LYS A 205 20.77 22.01 19.29
C LYS A 205 21.46 22.82 20.37
N SER A 206 22.78 22.78 20.35
CA SER A 206 23.64 23.66 21.15
C SER A 206 24.17 24.78 20.25
N PHE A 207 24.06 26.02 20.72
CA PHE A 207 24.56 27.22 20.06
C PHE A 207 25.96 27.56 20.58
N SER A 208 26.79 28.17 19.72
CA SER A 208 28.15 28.60 20.08
C SER A 208 28.18 29.62 21.22
N ASP A 209 27.09 30.35 21.41
CA ASP A 209 26.95 31.43 22.39
C ASP A 209 26.44 30.93 23.76
N GLY A 210 26.37 29.61 23.96
CA GLY A 210 26.04 28.98 25.24
C GLY A 210 24.55 28.69 25.49
N GLY A 211 23.68 28.93 24.50
CA GLY A 211 22.27 28.54 24.54
C GLY A 211 22.04 27.10 24.09
N ASP A 212 21.12 26.38 24.74
CA ASP A 212 20.66 25.04 24.34
C ASP A 212 19.15 25.08 24.03
N MET A 213 18.77 24.66 22.83
CA MET A 213 17.36 24.55 22.43
C MET A 213 16.95 23.09 22.33
N THR A 214 15.85 22.74 23.02
CA THR A 214 15.23 21.41 22.93
C THR A 214 13.80 21.51 22.42
N LEU A 215 13.52 20.81 21.32
CA LEU A 215 12.21 20.71 20.70
C LEU A 215 11.68 19.30 20.86
N SER A 216 10.51 19.16 21.48
CA SER A 216 9.80 17.89 21.58
C SER A 216 8.53 17.95 20.72
N TYR A 217 8.23 16.86 20.01
CA TYR A 217 7.02 16.73 19.21
C TYR A 217 6.37 15.38 19.49
N ILE A 218 5.07 15.40 19.81
CA ILE A 218 4.27 14.18 20.05
C ILE A 218 3.07 14.23 19.13
N ALA A 219 2.87 13.18 18.33
CA ALA A 219 1.74 13.14 17.40
C ALA A 219 1.25 11.72 17.14
N PRO A 220 -0.07 11.48 17.12
CA PRO A 220 -0.61 10.34 16.40
C PRO A 220 -0.27 10.43 14.91
N GLU A 221 -0.04 9.28 14.28
CA GLU A 221 0.24 9.17 12.85
C GLU A 221 -0.60 8.07 12.20
N TRP A 222 -1.01 8.30 10.95
CA TRP A 222 -1.47 7.26 10.05
C TRP A 222 -0.27 6.73 9.27
N VAL A 223 -0.13 5.41 9.20
CA VAL A 223 1.00 4.77 8.52
C VAL A 223 0.53 3.87 7.39
N GLY A 224 1.28 3.87 6.29
CA GLY A 224 1.21 2.89 5.22
C GLY A 224 2.51 2.10 5.18
N ARG A 225 2.44 0.78 5.23
CA ARG A 225 3.58 -0.12 5.22
C ARG A 225 3.40 -1.19 4.15
N SER A 226 4.32 -1.20 3.19
CA SER A 226 4.33 -2.15 2.07
C SER A 226 5.58 -3.01 2.17
N LYS A 227 5.41 -4.32 2.38
CA LYS A 227 6.52 -5.27 2.48
C LYS A 227 6.76 -5.97 1.14
N PHE A 228 8.02 -5.99 0.71
CA PHE A 228 8.50 -6.70 -0.47
C PHE A 228 9.72 -7.52 -0.05
N ASP A 229 9.50 -8.82 0.14
CA ASP A 229 10.47 -9.75 0.70
C ASP A 229 10.96 -9.30 2.10
N ARG A 230 12.25 -8.97 2.27
CA ARG A 230 12.82 -8.49 3.55
C ARG A 230 12.77 -6.98 3.70
N TRP A 231 12.29 -6.24 2.70
CA TRP A 231 12.23 -4.79 2.73
C TRP A 231 10.81 -4.31 3.05
N ILE A 232 10.71 -3.19 3.77
CA ILE A 232 9.45 -2.53 4.08
C ILE A 232 9.58 -1.06 3.69
N LEU A 233 8.67 -0.58 2.84
CA LEU A 233 8.50 0.84 2.58
C LEU A 233 7.44 1.38 3.54
N LYS A 234 7.78 2.46 4.24
CA LYS A 234 6.93 3.16 5.19
C LYS A 234 6.57 4.55 4.66
N SER A 235 5.32 4.92 4.75
CA SER A 235 4.84 6.29 4.67
C SER A 235 4.03 6.63 5.92
N GLY A 236 4.15 7.84 6.42
CA GLY A 236 3.49 8.29 7.63
C GLY A 236 3.03 9.73 7.49
N LEU A 237 1.82 10.02 7.97
CA LEU A 237 1.29 11.38 8.07
C LEU A 237 0.65 11.55 9.44
N GLY A 238 0.92 12.65 10.11
CA GLY A 238 0.28 12.89 11.40
C GLY A 238 0.33 14.33 11.83
N MET A 239 -0.36 14.59 12.93
CA MET A 239 -0.53 15.92 13.48
C MET A 239 -0.57 15.85 15.00
N GLY A 240 0.01 16.84 15.66
CA GLY A 240 0.15 16.79 17.10
C GLY A 240 0.78 18.05 17.67
N VAL A 241 1.30 17.90 18.87
CA VAL A 241 1.74 19.02 19.71
C VAL A 241 3.25 19.19 19.65
N PHE A 242 3.68 20.43 19.49
CA PHE A 242 5.05 20.87 19.65
C PHE A 242 5.24 21.47 21.03
N LEU A 243 6.25 20.98 21.74
CA LEU A 243 6.67 21.50 23.03
C LEU A 243 8.06 22.10 22.85
N TYR A 244 8.13 23.42 22.96
CA TYR A 244 9.37 24.18 22.94
C TYR A 244 9.83 24.40 24.38
N HIS A 245 11.06 24.01 24.68
CA HIS A 245 11.68 24.29 25.98
C HIS A 245 13.05 24.92 25.78
N ASP A 246 13.19 26.12 26.34
CA ASP A 246 14.42 26.89 26.51
C ASP A 246 14.51 27.26 28.00
N PRO A 247 15.71 27.29 28.62
CA PRO A 247 15.90 27.75 30.01
C PRO A 247 15.12 29.01 30.42
N LEU A 248 14.79 29.89 29.47
CA LEU A 248 14.05 31.13 29.72
C LEU A 248 12.57 31.10 29.27
N TYR A 249 12.12 30.09 28.53
CA TYR A 249 10.79 30.08 27.91
C TYR A 249 10.24 28.68 27.55
N SER A 250 8.94 28.47 27.78
CA SER A 250 8.22 27.29 27.32
C SER A 250 7.03 27.68 26.44
N ALA A 251 6.91 27.10 25.25
CA ALA A 251 5.76 27.29 24.37
C ALA A 251 5.16 25.96 23.93
N THR A 252 3.85 25.96 23.73
CA THR A 252 3.13 24.86 23.08
C THR A 252 2.61 25.33 21.73
N GLY A 253 2.87 24.56 20.69
CA GLY A 253 2.42 24.78 19.33
C GLY A 253 1.73 23.55 18.76
N PHE A 254 1.21 23.71 17.55
CA PHE A 254 0.64 22.60 16.79
C PHE A 254 1.47 22.36 15.53
N GLY A 255 1.62 21.10 15.14
CA GLY A 255 2.38 20.78 13.95
C GLY A 255 1.96 19.49 13.27
N PHE A 256 2.32 19.42 12.00
CA PHE A 256 2.11 18.30 11.11
C PHE A 256 3.45 17.68 10.78
N HIS A 257 3.45 16.38 10.52
CA HIS A 257 4.61 15.69 10.01
C HIS A 257 4.27 14.80 8.82
N ALA A 258 5.27 14.61 7.98
CA ALA A 258 5.30 13.60 6.94
C ALA A 258 6.56 12.76 7.09
N THR A 259 6.38 11.45 7.15
CA THR A 259 7.46 10.47 7.26
C THR A 259 7.50 9.61 6.01
N LEU A 260 8.71 9.39 5.48
CA LEU A 260 9.01 8.37 4.48
C LEU A 260 10.17 7.52 5.00
N GLY A 261 10.02 6.21 4.99
CA GLY A 261 11.04 5.31 5.52
C GLY A 261 11.25 4.08 4.66
N VAL A 262 12.46 3.55 4.69
CA VAL A 262 12.81 2.24 4.14
C VAL A 262 13.40 1.43 5.27
N GLU A 263 12.87 0.23 5.49
CA GLU A 263 13.33 -0.69 6.52
C GLU A 263 13.77 -2.01 5.91
N TYR A 264 14.78 -2.63 6.52
CA TYR A 264 15.30 -3.94 6.16
C TYR A 264 15.19 -4.89 7.35
N MET A 265 14.46 -5.99 7.18
CA MET A 265 14.26 -7.01 8.20
C MET A 265 15.49 -7.91 8.32
N LEU A 266 16.23 -7.80 9.44
CA LEU A 266 17.36 -8.68 9.78
C LEU A 266 16.88 -10.05 10.28
N SER A 267 15.74 -10.09 10.97
CA SER A 267 15.07 -11.30 11.43
C SER A 267 13.55 -11.08 11.48
N ALA A 268 12.80 -12.07 11.97
CA ALA A 268 11.36 -11.93 12.19
C ALA A 268 11.02 -10.79 13.18
N ASN A 269 11.92 -10.48 14.11
CA ASN A 269 11.69 -9.51 15.18
C ASN A 269 12.53 -8.24 15.08
N TRP A 270 13.60 -8.22 14.28
CA TRP A 270 14.53 -7.09 14.23
C TRP A 270 14.73 -6.59 12.81
N GLY A 271 14.81 -5.28 12.67
CA GLY A 271 15.15 -4.61 11.42
C GLY A 271 15.95 -3.32 11.63
N LEU A 272 16.51 -2.82 10.53
CA LEU A 272 17.15 -1.52 10.46
C LEU A 272 16.32 -0.62 9.55
N GLY A 273 16.12 0.63 9.96
CA GLY A 273 15.34 1.60 9.21
C GLY A 273 16.14 2.86 8.91
N LEU A 274 15.95 3.39 7.71
CA LEU A 274 16.31 4.75 7.35
C LEU A 274 15.02 5.54 7.16
N THR A 275 14.90 6.68 7.83
CA THR A 275 13.66 7.47 7.89
C THR A 275 13.95 8.93 7.61
N LEU A 276 13.21 9.49 6.66
CA LEU A 276 13.10 10.90 6.38
C LEU A 276 11.82 11.42 7.06
N ASN A 277 11.96 12.39 7.94
CA ASN A 277 10.84 12.98 8.65
C ASN A 277 10.86 14.50 8.46
N GLY A 278 9.83 15.04 7.82
CA GLY A 278 9.58 16.47 7.74
C GLY A 278 8.55 16.85 8.78
N VAL A 279 8.89 17.77 9.69
CA VAL A 279 7.95 18.27 10.69
C VAL A 279 7.82 19.79 10.53
N SER A 280 6.59 20.28 10.40
CA SER A 280 6.28 21.70 10.30
C SER A 280 5.23 22.06 11.34
N GLY A 281 5.51 23.09 12.14
CA GLY A 281 4.62 23.54 13.20
C GLY A 281 4.52 25.04 13.27
N SER A 282 3.40 25.51 13.81
CA SER A 282 3.17 26.91 14.15
C SER A 282 3.15 27.06 15.67
N MET A 283 3.70 28.18 16.14
CA MET A 283 3.73 28.56 17.55
C MET A 283 3.01 29.90 17.73
N PRO A 284 2.43 30.16 18.92
CA PRO A 284 1.79 31.44 19.22
C PRO A 284 2.80 32.60 19.08
N LYS A 285 2.29 33.74 18.58
CA LYS A 285 3.07 34.96 18.36
C LYS A 285 3.57 35.49 19.71
N GLN A 286 4.84 35.91 19.77
CA GLN A 286 5.42 36.56 20.95
C GLN A 286 5.24 38.08 20.87
N ASP A 287 4.81 38.71 21.97
CA ASP A 287 4.51 40.15 22.03
C ASP A 287 5.78 41.05 21.88
N TRP A 288 6.97 40.48 22.13
CA TRP A 288 8.25 41.18 22.02
C TRP A 288 8.94 41.00 20.65
N MET A 289 8.37 40.20 19.74
CA MET A 289 8.98 39.88 18.45
C MET A 289 8.33 40.69 17.32
N LEU A 290 9.06 41.66 16.75
CA LEU A 290 8.65 42.45 15.60
C LEU A 290 8.69 41.60 14.31
N LEU A 291 7.64 40.83 14.07
CA LEU A 291 7.45 40.12 12.81
C LEU A 291 6.98 41.09 11.72
N LYS A 292 7.56 41.00 10.52
CA LYS A 292 7.01 41.65 9.31
C LYS A 292 5.63 41.07 9.00
N GLU A 293 4.79 41.81 8.28
CA GLU A 293 3.36 41.49 8.04
C GLU A 293 3.09 40.08 7.45
N ASP A 294 4.09 39.47 6.80
CA ASP A 294 3.99 38.13 6.18
C ASP A 294 4.71 37.00 6.96
N GLU A 295 5.32 37.27 8.10
CA GLU A 295 6.11 36.27 8.85
C GLU A 295 5.29 35.59 9.96
N ARG A 296 5.20 34.24 9.93
CA ARG A 296 4.53 33.42 10.95
C ARG A 296 5.56 32.79 11.90
N CYS A 297 5.27 32.80 13.20
CA CYS A 297 6.01 31.99 14.17
C CYS A 297 5.77 30.50 13.89
N GLY A 298 6.80 29.82 13.39
CA GLY A 298 6.75 28.40 13.11
C GLY A 298 8.13 27.81 12.89
N ILE A 299 8.27 26.53 13.19
CA ILE A 299 9.49 25.77 12.95
C ILE A 299 9.19 24.72 11.90
N THR A 300 10.02 24.68 10.86
CA THR A 300 10.02 23.59 9.89
C THR A 300 11.39 22.94 9.92
N ARG A 301 11.41 21.62 10.15
CA ARG A 301 12.61 20.80 10.18
C ARG A 301 12.48 19.61 9.27
N PHE A 302 13.61 19.23 8.68
CA PHE A 302 13.79 17.98 7.95
C PHE A 302 14.81 17.15 8.67
N ASN A 303 14.50 15.89 8.93
CA ASN A 303 15.34 14.98 9.69
C ASN A 303 15.66 13.75 8.85
N LEU A 304 16.92 13.36 8.84
CA LEU A 304 17.38 12.07 8.32
C LEU A 304 17.85 11.21 9.50
N GLN A 305 17.25 10.05 9.66
CA GLN A 305 17.41 9.22 10.84
C GLN A 305 17.67 7.76 10.47
N GLY A 306 18.61 7.13 11.16
CA GLY A 306 18.85 5.69 11.11
C GLY A 306 18.45 5.06 12.44
N GLY A 307 17.88 3.86 12.41
CA GLY A 307 17.36 3.26 13.65
C GLY A 307 17.10 1.77 13.60
N LEU A 308 16.79 1.24 14.79
CA LEU A 308 16.33 -0.12 14.98
C LEU A 308 14.81 -0.19 14.90
N ARG A 309 14.31 -1.32 14.44
CA ARG A 309 12.89 -1.67 14.36
C ARG A 309 12.69 -2.99 15.07
N TYR A 310 11.75 -3.05 15.99
CA TYR A 310 11.35 -4.28 16.66
C TYR A 310 9.93 -4.67 16.21
N TYR A 311 9.79 -5.87 15.65
CA TYR A 311 8.57 -6.41 15.07
C TYR A 311 8.00 -7.51 15.97
N PHE A 312 6.69 -7.48 16.23
CA PHE A 312 5.99 -8.50 17.03
C PHE A 312 4.49 -8.60 16.73
#